data_AF-A0A069ZQM0-F1
#
_entry.id   AF-A0A069ZQM0-F1
#
_cell.length_a   1.000
_cell.length_b   1.000
_cell.length_c   1.000
_cell.angle_alpha   90.00
_cell.angle_beta   90.00
_cell.angle_gamma   90.00
#
_symmetry.space_group_name_H-M   'P 1'
#
loop_
_entity.id
_entity.type
_entity.pdbx_description
1 polymer ?
#
loop_
_entity_poly.entity_id
_entity_poly.type
_entity_poly.pdbx_seq_one_letter_code
_entity_poly.pdbx_strand_id
1 'polypeptide(L)'
;MKHRLIEPLYNPELNLTADPEMGLQIRYEGQRTRLDTWVDWQSFIFRGDKHQEAFVFGLSTAQAFDVSPADRLELQLQAVAHHRGGVLNERADTVHTWLNAALGAVYSHQFTLPKHPLLVQAGLYGLVYSQRGEHYASDKGWGFLATAGLSWRRWQTELSHFYGHDFISPLGIPFAQSVGRAGRSHLLTHHPRYTAWQGSYRIIESEAYTFGVSAGLYIHPHSAHSTSSFIEAYLSISPRFTLLRRQRQ
;
A
#
# COMPACT_ATOMS: atom_id res chain seq x y z
N MET A 1 9.22 -4.12 1.98
CA MET A 1 8.84 -5.31 1.18
C MET A 1 7.52 -4.96 0.48
N LYS A 2 7.25 -5.32 -0.79
CA LYS A 2 5.99 -4.84 -1.43
C LYS A 2 4.78 -5.68 -1.01
N HIS A 3 4.05 -5.24 0.02
CA HIS A 3 2.84 -5.90 0.54
C HIS A 3 1.57 -5.74 -0.33
N ARG A 4 1.69 -5.09 -1.51
CA ARG A 4 0.59 -4.85 -2.47
C ARG A 4 -0.62 -4.16 -1.84
N LEU A 5 -0.34 -3.20 -0.95
CA LEU A 5 -1.35 -2.31 -0.40
C LEU A 5 -1.65 -1.17 -1.39
N ILE A 6 -2.89 -0.68 -1.37
CA ILE A 6 -3.28 0.53 -2.12
C ILE A 6 -2.64 1.77 -1.50
N GLU A 7 -2.30 2.75 -2.34
CA GLU A 7 -1.58 3.97 -1.94
C GLU A 7 -2.22 4.75 -0.78
N PRO A 8 -3.57 4.86 -0.66
CA PRO A 8 -4.17 5.52 0.50
C PRO A 8 -3.88 4.81 1.84
N LEU A 9 -3.56 3.51 1.84
CA LEU A 9 -3.19 2.74 3.04
C LEU A 9 -1.68 2.73 3.28
N TYR A 10 -0.87 2.73 2.22
CA TYR A 10 0.58 2.64 2.34
C TYR A 10 1.30 3.31 1.17
N ASN A 11 2.15 4.29 1.46
CA ASN A 11 2.95 5.01 0.48
C ASN A 11 4.06 4.09 -0.05
N PRO A 12 4.13 3.82 -1.37
CA PRO A 12 5.20 3.01 -1.95
C PRO A 12 6.62 3.53 -1.65
N GLU A 13 6.80 4.83 -1.46
CA GLU A 13 8.10 5.45 -1.11
C GLU A 13 8.66 4.98 0.24
N LEU A 14 7.80 4.48 1.14
CA LEU A 14 8.24 3.90 2.41
C LEU A 14 9.11 2.67 2.20
N ASN A 15 8.98 1.96 1.07
CA ASN A 15 9.89 0.86 0.73
C ASN A 15 11.34 1.31 0.50
N LEU A 16 11.57 2.61 0.26
CA LEU A 16 12.89 3.18 -0.01
C LEU A 16 13.39 4.04 1.16
N THR A 17 12.48 4.65 1.91
CA THR A 17 12.78 5.70 2.89
C THR A 17 12.59 5.27 4.34
N ALA A 18 11.80 4.22 4.60
CA ALA A 18 11.64 3.69 5.94
C ALA A 18 12.84 2.80 6.32
N ASP A 19 13.04 2.66 7.63
CA ASP A 19 13.96 1.65 8.16
C ASP A 19 13.52 0.25 7.70
N PRO A 20 14.47 -0.70 7.58
CA PRO A 20 14.12 -2.09 7.27
C PRO A 20 13.09 -2.64 8.27
N GLU A 21 12.07 -3.34 7.76
CA GLU A 21 11.04 -3.98 8.60
C GLU A 21 11.69 -5.00 9.55
N MET A 22 11.39 -4.90 10.84
CA MET A 22 11.95 -5.75 11.89
C MET A 22 10.83 -6.54 12.57
N GLY A 23 10.58 -7.77 12.14
CA GLY A 23 9.57 -8.61 12.78
C GLY A 23 9.27 -9.91 12.07
N LEU A 24 7.98 -10.26 12.01
CA LEU A 24 7.50 -11.52 11.45
C LEU A 24 6.54 -11.26 10.31
N GLN A 25 6.73 -11.97 9.19
CA GLN A 25 5.79 -12.01 8.08
C GLN A 25 5.39 -13.45 7.77
N ILE A 26 4.09 -13.65 7.53
CA ILE A 26 3.52 -14.89 7.02
C ILE A 26 2.91 -14.60 5.66
N ARG A 27 3.36 -15.34 4.63
CA ARG A 27 2.88 -15.20 3.26
C ARG A 27 2.41 -16.53 2.69
N TYR A 28 1.22 -16.52 2.11
CA TYR A 28 0.66 -17.61 1.32
C TYR A 28 0.27 -17.11 -0.08
N GLU A 29 0.74 -17.83 -1.10
CA GLU A 29 0.52 -17.53 -2.51
C GLU A 29 -0.05 -18.79 -3.19
N GLY A 30 -1.37 -18.87 -3.29
CA GLY A 30 -2.08 -19.90 -4.03
C GLY A 30 -2.51 -19.42 -5.41
N GLN A 31 -3.18 -20.29 -6.17
CA GLN A 31 -3.69 -19.94 -7.50
C GLN A 31 -4.78 -18.85 -7.45
N ARG A 32 -5.68 -18.95 -6.46
CA ARG A 32 -6.83 -18.03 -6.30
C ARG A 32 -6.80 -17.24 -5.01
N THR A 33 -6.05 -17.69 -4.01
CA THR A 33 -6.06 -17.09 -2.68
C THR A 33 -4.66 -16.60 -2.36
N ARG A 34 -4.58 -15.38 -1.86
CA ARG A 34 -3.35 -14.74 -1.43
C ARG A 34 -3.54 -14.19 -0.03
N LEU A 35 -2.54 -14.38 0.82
CA LEU A 35 -2.50 -13.80 2.17
C LEU A 35 -1.08 -13.34 2.44
N ASP A 36 -0.95 -12.10 2.89
CA ASP A 36 0.28 -11.50 3.41
C ASP A 36 -0.10 -10.78 4.70
N THR A 37 0.46 -11.22 5.83
CA THR A 37 0.30 -10.55 7.10
C THR A 37 1.64 -10.42 7.79
N TRP A 38 1.87 -9.27 8.42
CA TRP A 38 3.15 -8.96 9.04
C TRP A 38 2.98 -8.11 10.29
N VAL A 39 3.99 -8.18 11.14
CA VAL A 39 4.24 -7.22 12.19
C VAL A 39 5.65 -6.68 11.99
N ASP A 40 5.76 -5.36 11.94
CA ASP A 40 7.00 -4.61 11.94
C ASP A 40 7.14 -3.89 13.29
N TRP A 41 8.09 -4.32 14.11
CA TRP A 41 8.44 -3.66 15.38
C TRP A 41 9.43 -2.53 15.12
N GLN A 42 8.94 -1.31 15.23
CA GLN A 42 9.71 -0.09 14.97
C GLN A 42 10.47 0.38 16.21
N SER A 43 9.98 0.05 17.40
CA SER A 43 10.60 0.39 18.68
C SER A 43 10.21 -0.63 19.74
N PHE A 44 11.19 -1.33 20.31
CA PHE A 44 11.02 -2.24 21.44
C PHE A 44 11.22 -1.50 22.75
N ILE A 45 10.32 -1.67 23.72
CA ILE A 45 10.49 -1.08 25.05
C ILE A 45 10.99 -2.13 26.06
N PHE A 46 12.01 -1.77 26.83
CA PHE A 46 12.42 -2.50 28.04
C PHE A 46 12.03 -1.72 29.29
N ARG A 47 12.05 -2.40 30.45
CA ARG A 47 11.70 -1.78 31.73
C ARG A 47 12.70 -0.66 32.06
N GLY A 48 12.21 0.57 32.21
CA GLY A 48 13.03 1.76 32.51
C GLY A 48 13.37 2.63 31.31
N ASP A 49 12.95 2.24 30.10
CA ASP A 49 13.14 3.04 28.90
C ASP A 49 12.21 4.26 28.88
N LYS A 50 12.70 5.34 28.25
CA LYS A 50 12.01 6.64 28.16
C LYS A 50 11.25 6.83 26.85
N HIS A 51 11.22 5.82 25.98
CA HIS A 51 10.56 5.85 24.69
C HIS A 51 9.45 4.80 24.61
N GLN A 52 8.42 5.10 23.82
CA GLN A 52 7.27 4.21 23.64
C GLN A 52 7.60 3.02 22.74
N GLU A 53 6.92 1.90 22.98
CA GLU A 53 6.82 0.80 22.03
C GLU A 53 6.06 1.29 20.79
N ALA A 54 6.50 0.87 19.61
CA ALA A 54 5.79 1.15 18.37
C ALA A 54 5.88 -0.06 17.44
N PHE A 55 4.75 -0.44 16.86
CA PHE A 55 4.70 -1.49 15.86
C PHE A 55 3.61 -1.22 14.83
N VAL A 56 3.82 -1.76 13.64
CA VAL A 56 2.85 -1.76 12.56
C VAL A 56 2.42 -3.20 12.30
N PHE A 57 1.12 -3.45 12.38
CA PHE A 57 0.51 -4.68 11.88
C PHE A 57 -0.06 -4.44 10.49
N GLY A 58 0.15 -5.39 9.58
CA GLY A 58 -0.41 -5.35 8.24
C GLY A 58 -1.11 -6.63 7.83
N LEU A 59 -2.11 -6.48 6.99
CA LEU A 59 -2.86 -7.55 6.33
C LEU A 59 -3.14 -7.14 4.88
N SER A 60 -2.87 -8.04 3.96
CA SER A 60 -3.24 -7.95 2.55
C SER A 60 -3.69 -9.34 2.10
N THR A 61 -4.98 -9.51 1.87
CA THR A 61 -5.55 -10.77 1.40
C THR A 61 -6.39 -10.54 0.16
N ALA A 62 -6.40 -11.54 -0.72
CA ALA A 62 -7.18 -11.52 -1.93
C ALA A 62 -7.74 -12.89 -2.26
N GLN A 63 -8.97 -12.90 -2.75
CA GLN A 63 -9.64 -14.08 -3.27
C GLN A 63 -10.09 -13.79 -4.70
N ALA A 64 -9.55 -14.56 -5.64
CA ALA A 64 -9.89 -14.49 -7.05
C ALA A 64 -10.93 -15.53 -7.45
N PHE A 65 -11.75 -15.13 -8.40
CA PHE A 65 -12.82 -15.90 -9.03
C PHE A 65 -12.66 -15.76 -10.55
N ASP A 66 -12.40 -16.86 -11.22
CA ASP A 66 -12.28 -16.89 -12.67
C ASP A 66 -13.72 -17.00 -13.24
N VAL A 67 -14.22 -15.91 -13.82
CA VAL A 67 -15.58 -15.83 -14.38
C VAL A 67 -15.62 -16.49 -15.76
N SER A 68 -14.54 -16.33 -16.52
CA SER A 68 -14.29 -16.97 -17.81
C SER A 68 -12.78 -17.16 -18.00
N PRO A 69 -12.32 -17.82 -19.08
CA PRO A 69 -10.88 -17.92 -19.39
C PRO A 69 -10.17 -16.56 -19.53
N ALA A 70 -10.89 -15.50 -19.89
CA ALA A 70 -10.35 -14.15 -20.06
C ALA A 70 -10.69 -13.22 -18.89
N ASP A 71 -11.67 -13.59 -18.05
CA ASP A 71 -12.29 -12.73 -17.05
C ASP A 71 -11.99 -13.19 -15.63
N ARG A 72 -11.47 -12.28 -14.81
CA ARG A 72 -11.16 -12.57 -13.41
C ARG A 72 -11.65 -11.45 -12.51
N LEU A 73 -12.34 -11.82 -11.43
CA LEU A 73 -12.72 -10.91 -10.36
C LEU A 73 -11.91 -11.25 -9.10
N GLU A 74 -11.24 -10.27 -8.51
CA GLU A 74 -10.49 -10.41 -7.27
C GLU A 74 -11.12 -9.54 -6.17
N LEU A 75 -11.59 -10.17 -5.09
CA LEU A 75 -11.99 -9.47 -3.87
C LEU A 75 -10.76 -9.32 -2.98
N GLN A 76 -10.48 -8.09 -2.53
CA GLN A 76 -9.29 -7.76 -1.75
C GLN A 76 -9.68 -7.13 -0.42
N LEU A 77 -9.09 -7.61 0.67
CA LEU A 77 -9.18 -7.01 1.99
C LEU A 77 -7.78 -6.61 2.44
N GLN A 78 -7.63 -5.35 2.83
CA GLN A 78 -6.36 -4.78 3.26
C GLN A 78 -6.56 -4.04 4.58
N ALA A 79 -5.61 -4.15 5.49
CA ALA A 79 -5.61 -3.41 6.73
C ALA A 79 -4.19 -3.10 7.19
N VAL A 80 -4.02 -1.93 7.80
CA VAL A 80 -2.80 -1.51 8.46
C VAL A 80 -3.17 -0.88 9.79
N ALA A 81 -2.56 -1.36 10.87
CA ALA A 81 -2.71 -0.79 12.20
C ALA A 81 -1.35 -0.32 12.68
N HIS A 82 -1.22 0.97 12.97
CA HIS A 82 -0.02 1.53 13.59
C HIS A 82 -0.32 1.79 15.06
N HIS A 83 0.37 1.07 15.93
CA HIS A 83 0.29 1.21 17.36
C HIS A 83 1.52 1.92 17.90
N ARG A 84 1.31 2.86 18.81
CA ARG A 84 2.37 3.52 19.57
C ARG A 84 1.92 3.70 21.01
N GLY A 85 2.64 3.11 21.95
CA GLY A 85 2.23 3.08 23.37
C GLY A 85 3.19 2.31 24.25
N GLY A 86 2.83 2.07 25.50
CA GLY A 86 3.61 1.24 26.41
C GLY A 86 3.26 1.49 27.87
N VAL A 87 3.09 0.41 28.65
CA VAL A 87 2.68 0.43 30.07
C VAL A 87 3.86 0.70 31.02
N LEU A 88 5.11 0.55 30.54
CA LEU A 88 6.34 0.65 31.34
C LEU A 88 7.01 2.03 31.28
N ASN A 89 6.40 3.02 30.63
CA ASN A 89 6.96 4.37 30.52
C ASN A 89 6.80 5.17 31.82
N GLU A 90 7.83 5.91 32.22
CA GLU A 90 7.77 6.83 33.39
C GLU A 90 6.87 8.07 33.15
N ARG A 91 6.48 8.36 31.90
CA ARG A 91 5.54 9.43 31.54
C ARG A 91 4.21 8.84 31.05
N ALA A 92 3.12 9.42 31.55
CA ALA A 92 1.76 9.15 31.08
C ALA A 92 1.51 9.80 29.71
N ASP A 93 2.14 9.25 28.67
CA ASP A 93 1.78 9.57 27.29
C ASP A 93 0.68 8.60 26.83
N THR A 94 -0.35 9.12 26.17
CA THR A 94 -1.51 8.35 25.74
C THR A 94 -1.13 7.29 24.70
N VAL A 95 -1.71 6.10 24.84
CA VAL A 95 -1.58 5.04 23.85
C VAL A 95 -2.36 5.43 22.61
N HIS A 96 -1.68 5.46 21.47
CA HIS A 96 -2.28 5.77 20.18
C HIS A 96 -2.35 4.55 19.30
N THR A 97 -3.47 4.39 18.61
CA THR A 97 -3.60 3.34 17.59
C THR A 97 -4.40 3.90 16.43
N TRP A 98 -3.83 3.81 15.24
CA TRP A 98 -4.49 4.20 13.99
C TRP A 98 -4.74 2.94 13.17
N LEU A 99 -5.98 2.74 12.75
CA LEU A 99 -6.41 1.64 11.91
C LEU A 99 -6.91 2.19 10.58
N ASN A 100 -6.31 1.70 9.49
CA ASN A 100 -6.76 1.94 8.14
C ASN A 100 -7.11 0.59 7.50
N ALA A 101 -8.29 0.48 6.92
CA ALA A 101 -8.71 -0.75 6.24
C ALA A 101 -9.39 -0.42 4.91
N ALA A 102 -9.32 -1.35 3.96
CA ALA A 102 -9.95 -1.25 2.67
C ALA A 102 -10.52 -2.61 2.24
N LEU A 103 -11.72 -2.58 1.68
CA LEU A 103 -12.32 -3.69 0.96
C LEU A 103 -12.52 -3.27 -0.49
N GLY A 104 -12.05 -4.08 -1.43
CA GLY A 104 -12.16 -3.77 -2.85
C GLY A 104 -12.48 -4.97 -3.71
N ALA A 105 -12.93 -4.65 -4.93
CA ALA A 105 -13.15 -5.60 -6.00
C ALA A 105 -12.38 -5.12 -7.24
N VAL A 106 -11.57 -6.00 -7.81
CA VAL A 106 -10.78 -5.74 -9.02
C VAL A 106 -11.21 -6.71 -10.10
N TYR A 107 -11.79 -6.19 -11.17
CA TYR A 107 -12.07 -6.94 -12.37
C TYR A 107 -10.88 -6.83 -13.34
N SER A 108 -10.53 -7.94 -13.97
CA SER A 108 -9.44 -8.05 -14.93
C SER A 108 -9.95 -8.76 -16.18
N HIS A 109 -9.69 -8.19 -17.35
CA HIS A 109 -9.99 -8.81 -18.64
C HIS A 109 -8.72 -8.93 -19.49
N GLN A 110 -8.47 -10.13 -20.00
CA GLN A 110 -7.33 -10.42 -20.87
C GLN A 110 -7.77 -10.50 -22.33
N PHE A 111 -7.39 -9.50 -23.12
CA PHE A 111 -7.56 -9.50 -24.57
C PHE A 111 -6.41 -10.29 -25.24
N THR A 112 -6.76 -11.32 -26.00
CA THR A 112 -5.80 -12.07 -26.81
C THR A 112 -5.46 -11.29 -28.08
N LEU A 113 -4.29 -10.64 -28.11
CA LEU A 113 -3.73 -10.02 -29.31
C LEU A 113 -2.66 -10.94 -29.92
N PRO A 114 -2.36 -10.86 -31.24
CA PRO A 114 -1.54 -11.84 -31.96
C PRO A 114 -0.11 -12.10 -31.45
N LYS A 115 0.44 -11.23 -30.58
CA LYS A 115 1.83 -11.35 -30.08
C LYS A 115 1.93 -11.28 -28.56
N HIS A 116 1.17 -10.38 -27.94
CA HIS A 116 1.20 -10.15 -26.50
C HIS A 116 -0.20 -9.87 -26.00
N PRO A 117 -0.71 -10.59 -24.99
CA PRO A 117 -2.00 -10.27 -24.42
C PRO A 117 -1.99 -8.85 -23.85
N LEU A 118 -3.14 -8.19 -23.97
CA LEU A 118 -3.43 -6.93 -23.31
C LEU A 118 -4.30 -7.23 -22.09
N LEU A 119 -3.81 -6.86 -20.91
CA LEU A 119 -4.57 -6.97 -19.67
C LEU A 119 -5.12 -5.60 -19.30
N VAL A 120 -6.44 -5.51 -19.17
CA VAL A 120 -7.13 -4.34 -18.63
C VAL A 120 -7.69 -4.69 -17.26
N GLN A 121 -7.55 -3.77 -16.32
CA GLN A 121 -8.04 -3.94 -14.96
C GLN A 121 -8.85 -2.72 -14.54
N ALA A 122 -9.90 -2.94 -13.77
CA ALA A 122 -10.69 -1.88 -13.14
C ALA A 122 -10.97 -2.29 -11.70
N GLY A 123 -10.68 -1.41 -10.75
CA GLY A 123 -10.86 -1.68 -9.33
C GLY A 123 -11.62 -0.58 -8.62
N LEU A 124 -12.45 -0.98 -7.66
CA LEU A 124 -13.12 -0.07 -6.74
C LEU A 124 -12.91 -0.54 -5.31
N TYR A 125 -12.55 0.39 -4.43
CA TYR A 125 -12.28 0.12 -3.02
C TYR A 125 -13.10 1.07 -2.15
N GLY A 126 -13.69 0.53 -1.08
CA GLY A 126 -14.18 1.29 0.06
C GLY A 126 -13.15 1.25 1.19
N LEU A 127 -12.84 2.40 1.77
CA LEU A 127 -11.81 2.59 2.77
C LEU A 127 -12.42 3.14 4.06
N VAL A 128 -11.85 2.74 5.19
CA VAL A 128 -12.17 3.27 6.51
C VAL A 128 -10.92 3.60 7.29
N TYR A 129 -11.02 4.64 8.11
CA TYR A 129 -10.03 5.08 9.08
C TYR A 129 -10.68 5.15 10.45
N SER A 130 -9.94 4.74 11.49
CA SER A 130 -10.28 5.07 12.87
C SER A 130 -9.03 5.23 13.73
N GLN A 131 -9.12 6.00 14.81
CA GLN A 131 -8.07 6.09 15.82
C GLN A 131 -8.57 5.84 17.24
N ARG A 132 -7.62 5.56 18.13
CA ARG A 132 -7.75 5.63 19.58
C ARG A 132 -6.62 6.47 20.15
N GLY A 133 -6.89 7.22 21.22
CA GLY A 133 -5.94 8.12 21.87
C GLY A 133 -6.00 9.58 21.40
N GLU A 134 -7.01 9.96 20.60
CA GLU A 134 -7.36 11.37 20.26
C GLU A 134 -6.18 12.20 19.71
N HIS A 135 -5.33 11.58 18.90
CA HIS A 135 -4.13 12.23 18.39
C HIS A 135 -4.43 13.24 17.29
N TYR A 136 -5.35 12.89 16.39
CA TYR A 136 -5.80 13.72 15.29
C TYR A 136 -7.17 14.34 15.56
N ALA A 137 -7.49 15.42 14.85
CA ALA A 137 -8.77 16.12 14.96
C ALA A 137 -10.00 15.30 14.56
N SER A 138 -9.83 14.18 13.87
CA SER A 138 -10.91 13.25 13.55
C SER A 138 -10.58 11.84 14.02
N ASP A 139 -11.57 11.22 14.69
CA ASP A 139 -11.49 9.86 15.18
C ASP A 139 -11.82 8.81 14.14
N LYS A 140 -12.56 9.19 13.09
CA LYS A 140 -13.06 8.28 12.06
C LYS A 140 -13.14 8.98 10.72
N GLY A 141 -12.93 8.22 9.66
CA GLY A 141 -13.06 8.71 8.30
C GLY A 141 -13.33 7.57 7.34
N TRP A 142 -13.69 7.91 6.12
CA TRP A 142 -13.90 6.93 5.06
C TRP A 142 -13.41 7.47 3.73
N GLY A 143 -13.29 6.60 2.74
CA GLY A 143 -12.97 7.01 1.38
C GLY A 143 -13.30 5.96 0.35
N PHE A 144 -13.16 6.35 -0.91
CA PHE A 144 -13.25 5.47 -2.06
C PHE A 144 -12.05 5.67 -2.95
N LEU A 145 -11.56 4.58 -3.54
CA LEU A 145 -10.52 4.59 -4.55
C LEU A 145 -11.03 3.85 -5.78
N ALA A 146 -11.03 4.53 -6.93
CA ALA A 146 -11.24 3.93 -8.22
C ALA A 146 -9.90 3.80 -8.95
N THR A 147 -9.68 2.69 -9.65
CA THR A 147 -8.45 2.39 -10.39
C THR A 147 -8.80 1.83 -11.76
N ALA A 148 -7.99 2.20 -12.76
CA ALA A 148 -8.04 1.65 -14.11
C ALA A 148 -6.61 1.38 -14.58
N GLY A 149 -6.30 0.11 -14.81
CA GLY A 149 -4.97 -0.38 -15.17
C GLY A 149 -4.92 -0.95 -16.58
N LEU A 150 -3.78 -0.78 -17.24
CA LEU A 150 -3.47 -1.39 -18.52
C LEU A 150 -2.06 -1.95 -18.50
N SER A 151 -1.93 -3.23 -18.85
CA SER A 151 -0.64 -3.91 -19.00
C SER A 151 -0.51 -4.49 -20.39
N TRP A 152 0.53 -4.08 -21.12
CA TRP A 152 0.81 -4.53 -22.47
C TRP A 152 2.31 -4.65 -22.72
N ARG A 153 2.77 -5.87 -23.02
CA ARG A 153 4.19 -6.18 -23.28
C ARG A 153 5.08 -5.74 -22.12
N ARG A 154 5.83 -4.66 -22.29
CA ARG A 154 6.78 -4.08 -21.32
C ARG A 154 6.19 -2.86 -20.60
N TRP A 155 5.02 -2.41 -21.03
CA TRP A 155 4.32 -1.25 -20.47
C TRP A 155 3.31 -1.69 -19.42
N GLN A 156 3.25 -0.93 -18.34
CA GLN A 156 2.19 -0.98 -17.35
C GLN A 156 1.80 0.45 -17.01
N THR A 157 0.51 0.74 -16.92
CA THR A 157 0.02 2.05 -16.52
C THR A 157 -1.23 1.92 -15.69
N GLU A 158 -1.42 2.83 -14.75
CA GLU A 158 -2.58 2.90 -13.88
C GLU A 158 -3.03 4.35 -13.74
N LEU A 159 -4.33 4.56 -13.88
CA LEU A 159 -5.03 5.79 -13.51
C LEU A 159 -5.82 5.50 -12.23
N SER A 160 -5.68 6.35 -11.23
CA SER A 160 -6.42 6.22 -9.97
C SER A 160 -7.05 7.54 -9.55
N HIS A 161 -8.19 7.45 -8.89
CA HIS A 161 -8.88 8.60 -8.30
C HIS A 161 -9.37 8.25 -6.90
N PHE A 162 -8.96 9.04 -5.93
CA PHE A 162 -9.33 8.91 -4.54
C PHE A 162 -10.22 10.07 -4.10
N TYR A 163 -11.20 9.76 -3.26
CA TYR A 163 -12.01 10.73 -2.54
C TYR A 163 -12.24 10.22 -1.11
N GLY A 164 -12.01 11.07 -0.12
CA GLY A 164 -12.19 10.75 1.29
C GLY A 164 -13.09 11.76 2.02
N HIS A 165 -13.52 11.39 3.22
CA HIS A 165 -14.14 12.24 4.21
C HIS A 165 -13.45 12.04 5.56
N ASP A 166 -12.81 13.08 6.08
CA ASP A 166 -12.00 13.06 7.31
C ASP A 166 -11.00 11.89 7.37
N PHE A 167 -10.53 11.45 6.20
CA PHE A 167 -9.70 10.26 6.08
C PHE A 167 -8.25 10.59 6.46
N ILE A 168 -7.67 9.81 7.37
CA ILE A 168 -6.29 9.99 7.82
C ILE A 168 -5.63 8.62 7.75
N SER A 169 -4.45 8.55 7.14
CA SER A 169 -3.69 7.31 7.01
C SER A 169 -2.22 7.62 7.21
N PRO A 170 -1.67 7.42 8.42
CA PRO A 170 -0.31 7.83 8.74
C PRO A 170 0.77 7.22 7.84
N LEU A 171 0.50 6.03 7.30
CA LEU A 171 1.41 5.32 6.40
C LEU A 171 1.03 5.49 4.93
N GLY A 172 -0.15 6.04 4.61
CA GLY A 172 -0.60 6.29 3.25
C GLY A 172 0.05 7.53 2.62
N ILE A 173 -0.18 7.70 1.31
CA ILE A 173 0.34 8.88 0.62
C ILE A 173 -0.22 10.18 1.21
N PRO A 174 0.56 11.29 1.22
CA PRO A 174 0.13 12.55 1.84
C PRO A 174 -1.13 13.14 1.20
N PHE A 175 -1.39 12.87 -0.08
CA PHE A 175 -2.54 13.43 -0.81
C PHE A 175 -3.89 12.79 -0.43
N ALA A 176 -3.86 11.64 0.25
CA ALA A 176 -5.06 10.96 0.73
C ALA A 176 -5.53 11.49 2.10
N GLN A 177 -4.71 12.30 2.78
CA GLN A 177 -4.94 12.65 4.18
C GLN A 177 -5.68 13.98 4.35
N SER A 178 -6.60 14.02 5.32
CA SER A 178 -7.26 15.25 5.79
C SER A 178 -6.36 16.13 6.65
N VAL A 179 -5.18 15.66 7.07
CA VAL A 179 -4.24 16.40 7.92
C VAL A 179 -3.18 17.09 7.07
N GLY A 180 -2.90 18.35 7.37
CA GLY A 180 -1.88 19.15 6.69
C GLY A 180 -0.78 19.64 7.63
N ARG A 181 -0.02 20.63 7.16
CA ARG A 181 1.10 21.22 7.93
C ARG A 181 0.66 21.99 9.18
N ALA A 182 -0.61 22.39 9.26
CA ALA A 182 -1.19 23.11 10.40
C ALA A 182 -1.24 22.28 11.70
N GLY A 183 -0.85 21.01 11.64
CA GLY A 183 -0.70 20.14 12.80
C GLY A 183 -1.87 19.18 12.98
N ARG A 184 -1.83 18.43 14.08
CA ARG A 184 -2.74 17.30 14.34
C ARG A 184 -4.11 17.73 14.87
N SER A 185 -4.22 18.96 15.39
CA SER A 185 -5.44 19.51 16.01
C SER A 185 -6.44 20.11 15.01
N HIS A 186 -6.08 20.27 13.74
CA HIS A 186 -6.96 20.80 12.71
C HIS A 186 -6.86 19.98 11.42
N LEU A 187 -7.99 19.74 10.77
CA LEU A 187 -8.01 19.18 9.44
C LEU A 187 -7.67 20.27 8.41
N LEU A 188 -6.79 19.94 7.47
CA LEU A 188 -6.54 20.73 6.27
C LEU A 188 -7.77 20.75 5.35
N THR A 189 -8.42 19.61 5.21
CA THR A 189 -9.63 19.44 4.41
C THR A 189 -10.48 18.31 4.98
N HIS A 190 -11.79 18.51 5.01
CA HIS A 190 -12.73 17.44 5.30
C HIS A 190 -12.85 16.45 4.14
N HIS A 191 -12.49 16.85 2.91
CA HIS A 191 -12.68 16.03 1.71
C HIS A 191 -11.39 15.89 0.88
N PRO A 192 -10.38 15.14 1.38
CA PRO A 192 -9.15 14.90 0.61
C PRO A 192 -9.49 14.13 -0.66
N ARG A 193 -8.86 14.52 -1.76
CA ARG A 193 -9.00 13.89 -3.08
C ARG A 193 -7.74 14.07 -3.88
N TYR A 194 -7.42 13.07 -4.70
CA TYR A 194 -6.37 13.16 -5.69
C TYR A 194 -6.69 12.32 -6.91
N THR A 195 -6.12 12.68 -8.04
CA THR A 195 -6.06 11.84 -9.24
C THR A 195 -4.59 11.57 -9.53
N ALA A 196 -4.22 10.31 -9.74
CA ALA A 196 -2.87 9.93 -10.12
C ALA A 196 -2.88 9.20 -11.45
N TRP A 197 -1.92 9.51 -12.31
CA TRP A 197 -1.62 8.70 -13.49
C TRP A 197 -0.15 8.28 -13.42
N GLN A 198 0.08 6.98 -13.46
CA GLN A 198 1.38 6.38 -13.30
C GLN A 198 1.64 5.36 -14.39
N GLY A 199 2.91 5.19 -14.74
CA GLY A 199 3.33 4.22 -15.73
C GLY A 199 4.74 3.74 -15.51
N SER A 200 5.02 2.52 -15.98
CA SER A 200 6.36 1.95 -16.00
C SER A 200 6.64 1.23 -17.31
N TYR A 201 7.93 1.21 -17.66
CA TYR A 201 8.45 0.48 -18.79
C TYR A 201 9.62 -0.40 -18.36
N ARG A 202 9.50 -1.70 -18.61
CA ARG A 202 10.56 -2.68 -18.35
C ARG A 202 11.53 -2.73 -19.52
N ILE A 203 12.76 -2.26 -19.30
CA ILE A 203 13.81 -2.17 -20.31
C ILE A 203 14.49 -3.53 -20.48
N ILE A 204 14.87 -4.14 -19.35
CA ILE A 204 15.50 -5.46 -19.29
C ILE A 204 14.65 -6.33 -18.37
N GLU A 205 14.34 -7.53 -18.83
CA GLU A 205 13.60 -8.52 -18.06
C GLU A 205 14.30 -9.88 -18.23
N SER A 206 14.82 -10.40 -17.13
CA SER A 206 15.43 -11.73 -17.03
C SER A 206 14.83 -12.46 -15.82
N GLU A 207 15.13 -13.75 -15.67
CA GLU A 207 14.66 -14.52 -14.50
C GLU A 207 15.17 -13.97 -13.17
N ALA A 208 16.37 -13.37 -13.14
CA ALA A 208 17.03 -12.94 -11.91
C ALA A 208 16.96 -11.42 -11.68
N TYR A 209 16.81 -10.63 -12.74
CA TYR A 209 16.82 -9.17 -12.66
C TYR A 209 15.86 -8.50 -13.63
N THR A 210 15.25 -7.41 -13.18
CA THR A 210 14.45 -6.52 -14.02
C THR A 210 14.95 -5.09 -13.84
N PHE A 211 15.28 -4.42 -14.95
CA PHE A 211 15.61 -3.01 -14.98
C PHE A 211 14.52 -2.25 -15.74
N GLY A 212 14.06 -1.15 -15.19
CA GLY A 212 13.00 -0.35 -15.78
C GLY A 212 12.98 1.09 -15.32
N VAL A 213 12.07 1.85 -15.91
CA VAL A 213 11.77 3.23 -15.55
C VAL A 213 10.29 3.36 -15.21
N SER A 214 9.99 4.26 -14.28
CA SER A 214 8.65 4.62 -13.86
C SER A 214 8.50 6.14 -13.83
N ALA A 215 7.30 6.62 -14.07
CA ALA A 215 6.95 8.02 -13.91
C ALA A 215 5.50 8.14 -13.45
N GLY A 216 5.19 9.23 -12.75
CA GLY A 216 3.85 9.49 -12.25
C GLY A 216 3.55 10.97 -12.11
N LEU A 217 2.27 11.30 -12.21
CA LEU A 217 1.71 12.62 -12.00
C LEU A 217 0.51 12.50 -11.04
N TYR A 218 0.50 13.33 -10.02
CA TYR A 218 -0.59 13.48 -9.05
C TYR A 218 -1.18 14.87 -9.19
N ILE A 219 -2.51 14.96 -9.18
CA ILE A 219 -3.28 16.20 -9.08
C ILE A 219 -4.03 16.17 -7.76
N HIS A 220 -3.75 17.12 -6.86
CA HIS A 220 -4.27 17.17 -5.50
C HIS A 220 -4.59 18.63 -5.10
N PRO A 221 -5.85 19.06 -5.05
CA PRO A 221 -6.19 20.48 -4.98
C PRO A 221 -6.09 21.13 -3.58
N HIS A 222 -5.77 20.38 -2.53
CA HIS A 222 -5.77 20.88 -1.14
C HIS A 222 -4.39 21.35 -0.66
N SER A 223 -3.35 21.10 -1.45
CA SER A 223 -1.97 21.47 -1.13
C SER A 223 -1.60 22.82 -1.73
N ALA A 224 -0.52 23.43 -1.23
CA ALA A 224 0.01 24.69 -1.78
C ALA A 224 0.39 24.58 -3.27
N HIS A 225 0.84 23.39 -3.70
CA HIS A 225 0.99 23.03 -5.11
C HIS A 225 -0.05 21.99 -5.46
N SER A 226 -0.81 22.22 -6.54
CA SER A 226 -1.91 21.33 -6.94
C SER A 226 -1.45 20.10 -7.71
N THR A 227 -0.15 20.01 -8.02
CA THR A 227 0.45 18.93 -8.78
C THR A 227 1.75 18.46 -8.15
N SER A 228 1.99 17.16 -8.22
CA SER A 228 3.27 16.52 -7.86
C SER A 228 3.62 15.49 -8.92
N SER A 229 4.90 15.26 -9.20
CA SER A 229 5.33 14.27 -10.18
C SER A 229 6.64 13.63 -9.78
N PHE A 230 6.90 12.44 -10.30
CA PHE A 230 8.18 11.76 -10.13
C PHE A 230 8.60 11.06 -11.42
N ILE A 231 9.92 10.82 -11.52
CA ILE A 231 10.54 9.93 -12.50
C ILE A 231 11.55 9.10 -11.73
N GLU A 232 11.54 7.79 -11.92
CA GLU A 232 12.39 6.84 -11.22
C GLU A 232 12.95 5.81 -12.21
N ALA A 233 14.19 5.37 -11.96
CA ALA A 233 14.74 4.16 -12.54
C ALA A 233 14.90 3.13 -11.42
N TYR A 234 14.50 1.88 -11.67
CA TYR A 234 14.54 0.83 -10.67
C TYR A 234 15.24 -0.42 -11.19
N LEU A 235 15.90 -1.13 -10.27
CA LEU A 235 16.48 -2.45 -10.47
C LEU A 235 15.88 -3.40 -9.43
N SER A 236 15.16 -4.41 -9.88
CA SER A 236 14.65 -5.50 -9.03
C SER A 236 15.52 -6.73 -9.22
N ILE A 237 16.01 -7.30 -8.11
CA ILE A 237 16.85 -8.51 -8.10
C ILE A 237 16.13 -9.57 -7.27
N SER A 238 15.77 -10.69 -7.89
CA SER A 238 15.06 -11.81 -7.24
C SER A 238 15.79 -13.12 -7.50
N PRO A 239 16.95 -13.37 -6.86
CA PRO A 239 17.74 -14.55 -7.12
C PRO A 239 17.03 -15.80 -6.58
N ARG A 240 16.91 -16.84 -7.41
CA ARG A 240 16.47 -18.17 -6.96
C ARG A 240 17.69 -19.00 -6.59
N PHE A 241 17.81 -19.35 -5.30
CA PHE A 241 18.79 -20.31 -4.85
C PHE A 241 18.12 -21.67 -4.66
N THR A 242 18.30 -22.56 -5.63
CA THR A 242 17.83 -23.95 -5.50
C THR A 242 18.84 -24.72 -4.65
N LEU A 243 18.45 -25.14 -3.45
CA LEU A 243 19.25 -26.07 -2.66
C LEU A 243 19.24 -27.44 -3.36
N LEU A 244 20.35 -27.80 -3.99
CA LEU A 244 20.52 -29.10 -4.64
C LEU A 244 20.43 -30.21 -3.58
N ARG A 245 19.36 -30.99 -3.63
CA ARG A 245 19.24 -32.23 -2.86
C ARG A 245 20.21 -33.25 -3.44
N ARG A 246 21.29 -33.56 -2.72
CA ARG A 246 22.22 -34.63 -3.08
C ARG A 246 21.44 -35.94 -3.18
N GLN A 247 21.24 -36.45 -4.39
CA GLN A 247 20.73 -37.81 -4.58
C GLN A 247 21.76 -38.76 -3.97
N ARG A 248 21.38 -39.48 -2.91
CA ARG A 248 22.13 -40.66 -2.48
C ARG A 248 21.90 -41.72 -3.54
N GLN A 249 22.98 -42.09 -4.24
CA GLN A 249 23.05 -43.33 -5.00
C GLN A 249 22.92 -44.53 -4.08
#